data_AF-A0A8J4R7G7-F1
#
_entry.id   AF-A0A8J4R7G7-F1
#
_cell.length_a   1.000
_cell.length_b   1.000
_cell.length_c   1.000
_cell.angle_alpha   90.00
_cell.angle_beta   90.00
_cell.angle_gamma   90.00
#
_symmetry.space_group_name_H-M   'P 1'
#
loop_
_entity.id
_entity.type
_entity.pdbx_description
1 polymer ?
#
loop_
_entity_poly.entity_id
_entity_poly.type
_entity_poly.pdbx_seq_one_letter_code
_entity_poly.pdbx_strand_id
1 'polypeptide(L)'
;MDWIKANAHCNMLAQGKCYAWAHFFLFGIWHLWLRRNKLMFQPLNTPQNLFQTVEAQVYEFCICVLDQIKPRRSTTITVGWVKPLERWVKLNMDGAVKGNPGMAGCGELLRDCHGNWLWGFARAIGITSSLSAELWAIRDGLARCCHLSIEAVEVEVDASVATSLISKDTHTNGELSSLIDDCRNLMKNIQQVSIQPFVLRSQLYSSVKDRTQVGRELVVEALAVQLTQREGELIQEKAEVKKLANFLKQGI
;
A
#
# COMPACT_ATOMS: atom_id res chain seq x y z
N MET A 1 -3.05 -15.76 37.98
CA MET A 1 -2.34 -15.45 36.72
C MET A 1 -2.11 -16.70 35.85
N ASP A 2 -2.10 -17.90 36.44
CA ASP A 2 -1.71 -19.13 35.71
C ASP A 2 -2.73 -19.59 34.66
N TRP A 3 -4.01 -19.25 34.83
CA TRP A 3 -5.06 -19.60 33.86
C TRP A 3 -4.85 -18.95 32.48
N ILE A 4 -4.48 -17.67 32.45
CA ILE A 4 -4.21 -16.96 31.17
C ILE A 4 -2.99 -17.59 30.50
N LYS A 5 -1.93 -17.84 31.27
CA LYS A 5 -0.71 -18.48 30.76
C LYS A 5 -0.99 -19.89 30.23
N ALA A 6 -1.78 -20.69 30.94
CA ALA A 6 -2.12 -22.04 30.52
C ALA A 6 -2.85 -22.07 29.17
N ASN A 7 -3.79 -21.14 28.95
CA ASN A 7 -4.52 -21.04 27.70
C ASN A 7 -3.68 -20.42 26.56
N ALA A 8 -2.87 -19.41 26.87
CA ALA A 8 -1.97 -18.75 25.90
C ALA A 8 -0.86 -19.67 25.38
N HIS A 9 -0.49 -20.72 26.11
CA HIS A 9 0.51 -21.71 25.69
C HIS A 9 -0.10 -23.08 25.34
N CYS A 10 -1.43 -23.15 25.21
CA CYS A 10 -2.11 -24.38 24.86
C CYS A 10 -1.96 -24.67 23.35
N ASN A 11 -1.10 -25.64 23.03
CA ASN A 11 -0.84 -26.07 21.66
C ASN A 11 -1.86 -27.09 21.12
N MET A 12 -2.85 -27.48 21.92
CA MET A 12 -3.93 -28.36 21.44
C MET A 12 -4.75 -27.64 20.37
N LEU A 13 -5.21 -28.37 19.35
CA LEU A 13 -6.07 -27.81 18.32
C LEU A 13 -7.40 -27.34 18.92
N ALA A 14 -7.89 -26.20 18.43
CA ALA A 14 -9.26 -25.79 18.74
C ALA A 14 -10.23 -26.82 18.13
N GLN A 15 -11.35 -27.06 18.83
CA GLN A 15 -12.28 -28.12 18.48
C GLN A 15 -12.80 -27.98 17.05
N GLY A 16 -12.47 -28.95 16.18
CA GLY A 16 -12.87 -28.97 14.77
C GLY A 16 -12.15 -27.95 13.89
N LYS A 17 -10.98 -27.45 14.30
CA LYS A 17 -10.21 -26.41 13.58
C LYS A 17 -8.77 -26.85 13.32
N CYS A 18 -8.14 -26.21 12.34
CA CYS A 18 -6.76 -26.49 11.94
C CYS A 18 -5.70 -25.60 12.64
N TYR A 19 -6.10 -24.83 13.65
CA TYR A 19 -5.23 -23.92 14.40
C TYR A 19 -5.21 -24.28 15.89
N ALA A 20 -4.09 -23.97 16.57
CA ALA A 20 -3.98 -24.21 18.01
C ALA A 20 -4.88 -23.26 18.83
N TRP A 21 -5.44 -23.77 19.93
CA TRP A 21 -6.32 -23.06 20.86
C TRP A 21 -5.71 -21.75 21.36
N ALA A 22 -4.41 -21.76 21.65
CA ALA A 22 -3.67 -20.56 22.05
C ALA A 22 -3.89 -19.36 21.13
N HIS A 23 -3.90 -19.55 19.80
CA HIS A 23 -4.10 -18.46 18.85
C HIS A 23 -5.51 -17.89 18.96
N PHE A 24 -6.52 -18.75 18.97
CA PHE A 24 -7.91 -18.32 19.13
C PHE A 24 -8.15 -17.61 20.46
N PHE A 25 -7.58 -18.13 21.54
CA PHE A 25 -7.67 -17.55 22.87
C PHE A 25 -7.05 -16.15 22.95
N LEU A 26 -5.83 -15.97 22.42
CA LEU A 26 -5.12 -14.69 22.45
C LEU A 26 -5.81 -13.63 21.60
N PHE A 27 -6.22 -13.97 20.38
CA PHE A 27 -7.01 -13.07 19.53
C PHE A 27 -8.37 -12.75 20.18
N GLY A 28 -9.00 -13.73 20.84
CA GLY A 28 -10.24 -13.53 21.59
C GLY A 28 -10.12 -12.50 22.71
N ILE A 29 -9.09 -12.63 23.57
CA ILE A 29 -8.82 -11.66 24.65
C ILE A 29 -8.58 -10.26 24.09
N TRP A 30 -7.78 -10.17 23.02
CA TRP A 30 -7.49 -8.91 22.36
C TRP A 30 -8.76 -8.21 21.85
N HIS A 31 -9.64 -8.94 21.15
CA HIS A 31 -10.89 -8.36 20.65
C HIS A 31 -11.87 -7.98 21.76
N LEU A 32 -11.91 -8.73 22.86
CA LEU A 32 -12.70 -8.37 24.03
C LEU A 32 -12.24 -7.04 24.63
N TRP A 33 -10.93 -6.86 24.77
CA TRP A 33 -10.34 -5.61 25.23
C TRP A 33 -10.62 -4.46 24.25
N LEU A 34 -10.43 -4.68 22.96
CA LEU A 34 -10.67 -3.67 21.92
C LEU A 34 -12.13 -3.23 21.90
N ARG A 35 -13.07 -4.17 22.01
CA ARG A 35 -14.51 -3.88 22.08
C ARG A 35 -14.84 -3.06 23.33
N ARG A 36 -14.30 -3.43 24.49
CA ARG A 36 -14.48 -2.66 25.73
C ARG A 36 -14.00 -1.22 25.56
N ASN A 37 -12.84 -1.02 24.95
CA ASN A 37 -12.28 0.32 24.75
C ASN A 37 -13.08 1.11 23.71
N LYS A 38 -13.50 0.49 22.60
CA LYS A 38 -14.35 1.14 21.61
C LYS A 38 -15.68 1.63 22.20
N LEU A 39 -16.31 0.85 23.07
CA LEU A 39 -17.52 1.27 23.78
C LEU A 39 -17.31 2.52 24.65
N MET A 40 -16.12 2.69 25.22
CA MET A 40 -15.78 3.84 26.06
C MET A 40 -15.46 5.11 25.27
N PHE A 41 -14.84 4.97 24.09
CA PHE A 41 -14.30 6.12 23.35
C PHE A 41 -15.08 6.47 22.07
N GLN A 42 -15.92 5.57 21.55
CA GLN A 42 -16.71 5.76 20.34
C GLN A 42 -18.05 4.99 20.43
N PRO A 43 -19.10 5.59 21.01
CA PRO A 43 -20.38 4.92 21.24
C PRO A 43 -21.21 4.84 19.96
N LEU A 44 -20.85 3.93 19.05
CA LEU A 44 -21.69 3.55 17.91
C LEU A 44 -21.83 2.02 17.84
N ASN A 45 -23.04 1.57 17.50
CA ASN A 45 -23.45 0.17 17.51
C ASN A 45 -22.56 -0.71 16.63
N THR A 46 -22.07 -1.82 17.18
CA THR A 46 -21.68 -2.97 16.33
C THR A 46 -21.93 -4.29 17.06
N PRO A 47 -23.05 -4.98 16.78
CA PRO A 47 -23.11 -6.41 16.95
C PRO A 47 -22.42 -7.06 15.74
N GLN A 48 -21.09 -7.07 15.74
CA GLN A 48 -20.35 -8.02 14.92
C GLN A 48 -20.25 -9.33 15.69
N ASN A 49 -20.42 -10.45 14.98
CA ASN A 49 -20.24 -11.77 15.54
C ASN A 49 -18.75 -11.94 15.91
N LEU A 50 -18.42 -11.61 17.16
CA LEU A 50 -17.07 -11.62 17.71
C LEU A 50 -16.34 -12.93 17.42
N PHE A 51 -17.05 -14.05 17.55
CA PHE A 51 -16.49 -15.37 17.29
C PHE A 51 -16.01 -15.50 15.84
N GLN A 52 -16.86 -15.13 14.87
CA GLN A 52 -16.51 -15.19 13.45
C GLN A 52 -15.35 -14.24 13.09
N THR A 53 -15.30 -13.05 13.70
CA THR A 53 -14.20 -12.09 13.47
C THR A 53 -12.87 -12.61 14.02
N VAL A 54 -12.87 -13.15 15.24
CA VAL A 54 -11.69 -13.76 15.85
C VAL A 54 -11.23 -14.95 15.02
N GLU A 55 -12.17 -15.82 14.63
CA GLU A 55 -11.88 -16.99 13.81
C GLU A 55 -11.23 -16.62 12.47
N ALA A 56 -11.81 -15.67 11.74
CA ALA A 56 -11.26 -15.23 10.45
C ALA A 56 -9.82 -14.71 10.59
N GLN A 57 -9.51 -13.98 11.66
CA GLN A 57 -8.16 -13.46 11.90
C GLN A 57 -7.16 -14.52 12.32
N VAL A 58 -7.61 -15.55 13.05
CA VAL A 58 -6.75 -16.68 13.41
C VAL A 58 -6.39 -17.49 12.16
N TYR A 59 -7.34 -17.72 11.25
CA TYR A 59 -7.07 -18.34 9.95
C TYR A 59 -6.07 -17.52 9.12
N GLU A 60 -6.28 -16.21 9.04
CA GLU A 60 -5.37 -15.28 8.38
C GLU A 60 -3.97 -15.34 8.96
N PHE A 61 -3.84 -15.31 10.29
CA PHE A 61 -2.56 -15.44 10.99
C PHE A 61 -1.85 -16.76 10.67
N CYS A 62 -2.58 -17.88 10.68
CA CYS A 62 -1.98 -19.19 10.40
C CYS A 62 -1.41 -19.26 8.97
N ILE A 63 -2.17 -18.78 7.99
CA ILE A 63 -1.78 -18.81 6.57
C ILE A 63 -0.65 -17.80 6.30
N CYS A 64 -0.72 -16.60 6.85
CA CYS A 64 0.21 -15.52 6.51
C CYS A 64 1.48 -15.53 7.34
N VAL A 65 1.45 -16.01 8.58
CA VAL A 65 2.59 -15.93 9.50
C VAL A 65 3.19 -17.31 9.74
N LEU A 66 2.38 -18.31 10.11
CA LEU A 66 2.91 -19.62 10.50
C LEU A 66 3.39 -20.45 9.30
N ASP A 67 2.66 -20.45 8.18
CA ASP A 67 3.06 -21.16 6.95
C ASP A 67 4.32 -20.59 6.29
N GLN A 68 4.72 -19.35 6.63
CA GLN A 68 5.96 -18.71 6.15
C GLN A 68 7.21 -19.08 6.96
N ILE A 69 7.09 -19.80 8.08
CA ILE A 69 8.21 -20.22 8.96
C ILE A 69 8.98 -21.43 8.37
N LYS A 70 8.51 -22.01 7.25
CA LYS A 70 9.34 -22.93 6.46
C LYS A 70 10.57 -22.17 5.95
N PRO A 71 11.79 -22.73 6.03
CA PRO A 71 13.02 -22.01 5.67
C PRO A 71 12.99 -21.60 4.19
N ARG A 72 12.57 -20.36 3.94
CA ARG A 72 12.62 -19.75 2.62
C ARG A 72 14.02 -19.19 2.46
N ARG A 73 14.70 -19.52 1.35
CA ARG A 73 16.00 -18.93 1.01
C ARG A 73 15.87 -17.41 1.05
N SER A 74 16.46 -16.78 2.06
CA SER A 74 16.46 -15.33 2.19
C SER A 74 17.59 -14.76 1.33
N THR A 75 17.24 -14.02 0.29
CA THR A 75 18.19 -13.18 -0.44
C THR A 75 18.14 -11.77 0.11
N THR A 76 19.22 -11.37 0.77
CA THR A 76 19.52 -9.96 1.03
C THR A 76 19.70 -9.29 -0.33
N ILE A 77 18.82 -8.35 -0.66
CA ILE A 77 19.09 -7.39 -1.74
C ILE A 77 18.81 -6.00 -1.17
N THR A 78 19.65 -5.07 -1.59
CA THR A 78 19.58 -3.67 -1.19
C THR A 78 18.25 -3.07 -1.65
N VAL A 79 17.46 -2.55 -0.71
CA VAL A 79 16.23 -1.80 -1.02
C VAL A 79 16.63 -0.34 -1.18
N GLY A 80 16.61 0.16 -2.40
CA GLY A 80 16.88 1.56 -2.70
C GLY A 80 16.24 1.92 -4.03
N TRP A 81 15.89 3.20 -4.18
CA TRP A 81 15.47 3.72 -5.48
C TRP A 81 16.60 3.51 -6.50
N VAL A 82 16.27 2.92 -7.64
CA VAL A 82 17.23 2.63 -8.71
C VAL A 82 17.11 3.72 -9.76
N LYS A 83 18.23 4.39 -10.07
CA LYS A 83 18.30 5.37 -11.15
C LYS A 83 17.92 4.72 -12.49
N PRO A 84 17.15 5.40 -13.35
CA PRO A 84 16.90 4.91 -14.69
C PRO A 84 18.19 4.99 -15.52
N LEU A 85 18.18 4.36 -16.70
CA LEU A 85 19.30 4.43 -17.65
C LEU A 85 19.59 5.89 -18.07
N GLU A 86 20.78 6.13 -18.59
CA GLU A 86 21.14 7.46 -19.12
C GLU A 86 20.15 7.88 -20.22
N ARG A 87 19.75 9.16 -20.20
CA ARG A 87 18.70 9.76 -21.07
C ARG A 87 17.27 9.28 -20.79
N TRP A 88 17.06 8.43 -19.78
CA TRP A 88 15.72 8.06 -19.33
C TRP A 88 15.28 8.91 -18.14
N VAL A 89 13.99 9.20 -18.07
CA VAL A 89 13.32 9.79 -16.92
C VAL A 89 12.53 8.70 -16.20
N LYS A 90 12.57 8.71 -14.87
CA LYS A 90 11.75 7.82 -14.04
C LYS A 90 10.50 8.57 -13.58
N LEU A 91 9.34 8.02 -13.93
CA LEU A 91 8.02 8.47 -13.50
C LEU A 91 7.51 7.52 -12.40
N ASN A 92 7.47 8.02 -11.18
CA ASN A 92 6.84 7.37 -10.03
C ASN A 92 5.45 7.96 -9.82
N MET A 93 4.44 7.13 -9.60
CA MET A 93 3.07 7.58 -9.35
C MET A 93 2.30 6.62 -8.45
N ASP A 94 1.27 7.14 -7.78
CA ASP A 94 0.46 6.40 -6.82
C ASP A 94 -0.95 6.98 -6.76
N GLY A 95 -1.96 6.10 -6.78
CA GLY A 95 -3.37 6.40 -6.64
C GLY A 95 -3.89 6.01 -5.26
N ALA A 96 -4.22 6.99 -4.43
CA ALA A 96 -4.70 6.74 -3.07
C ALA A 96 -6.22 6.95 -2.93
N VAL A 97 -6.90 6.05 -2.21
CA VAL A 97 -8.36 6.16 -1.96
C VAL A 97 -8.71 5.89 -0.49
N LYS A 98 -9.63 6.68 0.06
CA LYS A 98 -10.23 6.52 1.38
C LYS A 98 -11.61 5.84 1.27
N GLY A 99 -11.62 4.51 1.41
CA GLY A 99 -12.78 3.64 1.13
C GLY A 99 -12.85 3.29 -0.35
N ASN A 100 -13.23 2.06 -0.75
CA ASN A 100 -13.19 1.64 -2.15
C ASN A 100 -14.59 1.15 -2.62
N PRO A 101 -15.34 1.95 -3.40
CA PRO A 101 -15.02 3.29 -3.88
C PRO A 101 -15.08 4.35 -2.75
N GLY A 102 -14.41 5.48 -2.96
CA GLY A 102 -14.34 6.55 -1.95
C GLY A 102 -13.52 7.75 -2.43
N MET A 103 -13.27 8.71 -1.53
CA MET A 103 -12.51 9.90 -1.88
C MET A 103 -11.09 9.52 -2.30
N ALA A 104 -10.71 9.91 -3.51
CA ALA A 104 -9.47 9.55 -4.15
C ALA A 104 -8.62 10.77 -4.53
N GLY A 105 -7.32 10.56 -4.55
CA GLY A 105 -6.35 11.45 -5.15
C GLY A 105 -5.23 10.65 -5.81
N CYS A 106 -4.41 11.33 -6.61
CA CYS A 106 -3.18 10.77 -7.14
C CYS A 106 -2.02 11.72 -6.93
N GLY A 107 -0.82 11.17 -6.98
CA GLY A 107 0.41 11.95 -7.01
C GLY A 107 1.42 11.34 -7.97
N GLU A 108 2.38 12.17 -8.40
CA GLU A 108 3.48 11.76 -9.23
C GLU A 108 4.79 12.47 -8.89
N LEU A 109 5.88 11.86 -9.35
CA LEU A 109 7.25 12.34 -9.20
C LEU A 109 8.06 11.91 -10.42
N LEU A 110 8.62 12.89 -11.13
CA LEU A 110 9.55 12.68 -12.24
C LEU A 110 10.97 12.98 -11.78
N ARG A 111 11.90 12.07 -12.11
CA ARG A 111 13.34 12.24 -11.86
C ARG A 111 14.17 11.91 -13.09
N ASP A 112 15.24 12.66 -13.30
CA ASP A 112 16.21 12.35 -14.35
C ASP A 112 17.09 11.13 -14.00
N CYS A 113 17.98 10.74 -14.92
CA CYS A 113 18.93 9.65 -14.73
C CYS A 113 19.99 9.91 -13.65
N HIS A 114 20.16 11.16 -13.20
CA HIS A 114 21.02 11.50 -12.08
C HIS A 114 20.29 11.43 -10.73
N GLY A 115 18.96 11.32 -10.76
CA GLY A 115 18.08 11.34 -9.59
C GLY A 115 17.61 12.73 -9.18
N ASN A 116 17.87 13.75 -10.00
CA ASN A 116 17.39 15.10 -9.76
C ASN A 116 15.87 15.16 -9.98
N TRP A 117 15.20 15.91 -9.12
CA TRP A 117 13.78 16.20 -9.28
C TRP A 117 13.56 17.05 -10.53
N LEU A 118 12.71 16.58 -11.43
CA LEU A 118 12.27 17.34 -12.61
C LEU A 118 10.90 17.96 -12.39
N TRP A 119 10.00 17.17 -11.80
CA TRP A 119 8.62 17.57 -11.58
C TRP A 119 7.94 16.69 -10.52
N GLY A 120 6.87 17.19 -9.91
CA GLY A 120 5.93 16.39 -9.13
C GLY A 120 4.66 17.17 -8.83
N PHE A 121 3.55 16.47 -8.66
CA PHE A 121 2.31 17.07 -8.19
C PHE A 121 1.45 16.06 -7.42
N ALA A 122 0.43 16.56 -6.75
CA ALA A 122 -0.66 15.77 -6.22
C ALA A 122 -1.99 16.48 -6.51
N ARG A 123 -3.05 15.73 -6.84
CA ARG A 123 -4.39 16.28 -7.02
C ARG A 123 -5.47 15.37 -6.47
N ALA A 124 -6.62 15.97 -6.14
CA ALA A 124 -7.84 15.23 -5.90
C ALA A 124 -8.44 14.75 -7.24
N ILE A 125 -8.96 13.51 -7.25
CA ILE A 125 -9.66 12.94 -8.41
C ILE A 125 -11.17 13.02 -8.18
N GLY A 126 -11.64 12.81 -6.95
CA GLY A 126 -13.05 12.72 -6.61
C GLY A 126 -13.39 11.36 -6.02
N ILE A 127 -14.63 10.90 -6.15
CA ILE A 127 -15.03 9.57 -5.66
C ILE A 127 -14.75 8.55 -6.76
N THR A 128 -13.83 7.62 -6.52
CA THR A 128 -13.54 6.55 -7.48
C THR A 128 -12.98 5.30 -6.80
N SER A 129 -12.68 4.25 -7.59
CA SER A 129 -12.06 3.03 -7.11
C SER A 129 -10.54 3.15 -7.05
N SER A 130 -9.88 2.29 -6.27
CA SER A 130 -8.41 2.25 -6.21
C SER A 130 -7.77 2.04 -7.59
N LEU A 131 -8.28 1.09 -8.38
CA LEU A 131 -7.78 0.87 -9.74
C LEU A 131 -7.94 2.10 -10.66
N SER A 132 -9.06 2.80 -10.54
CA SER A 132 -9.30 4.03 -11.31
C SER A 132 -8.35 5.15 -10.89
N ALA A 133 -8.11 5.31 -9.58
CA ALA A 133 -7.17 6.30 -9.07
C ALA A 133 -5.74 6.07 -9.58
N GLU A 134 -5.31 4.80 -9.63
CA GLU A 134 -4.04 4.41 -10.24
C GLU A 134 -3.98 4.79 -11.71
N LEU A 135 -4.97 4.38 -12.51
CA LEU A 135 -5.04 4.69 -13.94
C LEU A 135 -5.03 6.20 -14.23
N TRP A 136 -5.70 7.00 -13.38
CA TRP A 136 -5.63 8.46 -13.47
C TRP A 136 -4.23 9.01 -13.20
N ALA A 137 -3.51 8.45 -12.24
CA ALA A 137 -2.11 8.79 -12.00
C ALA A 137 -1.24 8.49 -13.23
N ILE A 138 -1.45 7.32 -13.86
CA ILE A 138 -0.75 6.91 -15.10
C ILE A 138 -1.01 7.89 -16.23
N ARG A 139 -2.29 8.15 -16.47
CA ARG A 139 -2.72 9.05 -17.53
C ARG A 139 -2.10 10.44 -17.37
N ASP A 140 -2.10 10.99 -16.16
CA ASP A 140 -1.57 12.34 -15.93
C ASP A 140 -0.04 12.41 -16.05
N GLY A 141 0.67 11.41 -15.53
CA GLY A 141 2.13 11.36 -15.65
C GLY A 141 2.60 11.18 -17.07
N LEU A 142 1.93 10.32 -17.85
CA LEU A 142 2.20 10.20 -19.28
C LEU A 142 1.88 11.50 -20.04
N ALA A 143 0.75 12.15 -19.73
CA ALA A 143 0.40 13.44 -20.33
C ALA A 143 1.45 14.50 -20.04
N ARG A 144 2.00 14.51 -18.82
CA ARG A 144 3.10 15.40 -18.47
C ARG A 144 4.39 15.07 -19.21
N CYS A 145 4.72 13.78 -19.37
CA CYS A 145 5.88 13.37 -20.16
C CYS A 145 5.78 13.87 -21.61
N CYS A 146 4.60 13.74 -22.22
CA CYS A 146 4.33 14.30 -23.56
C CYS A 146 4.50 15.83 -23.58
N HIS A 147 3.98 16.54 -22.59
CA HIS A 147 4.08 18.01 -22.51
C HIS A 147 5.54 18.49 -22.36
N LEU A 148 6.34 17.76 -21.59
CA LEU A 148 7.77 18.03 -21.39
C LEU A 148 8.64 17.51 -22.54
N SER A 149 8.04 16.91 -23.58
CA SER A 149 8.77 16.31 -24.71
C SER A 149 9.83 15.29 -24.27
N ILE A 150 9.53 14.50 -23.23
CA ILE A 150 10.40 13.41 -22.76
C ILE A 150 10.43 12.31 -23.81
N GLU A 151 11.63 11.94 -24.27
CA GLU A 151 11.80 10.92 -25.30
C GLU A 151 11.73 9.49 -24.74
N ALA A 152 12.24 9.28 -23.52
CA ALA A 152 12.34 7.97 -22.89
C ALA A 152 11.91 8.02 -21.41
N VAL A 153 10.91 7.21 -21.05
CA VAL A 153 10.37 7.16 -19.68
C VAL A 153 10.25 5.74 -19.15
N GLU A 154 10.72 5.55 -17.92
CA GLU A 154 10.48 4.37 -17.09
C GLU A 154 9.36 4.67 -16.11
N VAL A 155 8.23 4.00 -16.26
CA VAL A 155 7.01 4.20 -15.47
C VAL A 155 6.94 3.11 -14.41
N GLU A 156 7.00 3.50 -13.13
CA GLU A 156 6.86 2.57 -12.01
C GLU A 156 5.43 2.62 -11.44
N VAL A 157 4.74 1.47 -11.46
CA VAL A 157 3.33 1.33 -11.02
C VAL A 157 3.20 0.25 -9.96
N ASP A 158 2.66 0.55 -8.78
CA ASP A 158 2.48 -0.45 -7.72
C ASP A 158 1.23 -1.34 -7.90
N ALA A 159 0.34 -0.96 -8.82
CA ALA A 159 -0.81 -1.73 -9.25
C ALA A 159 -0.50 -2.64 -10.44
N SER A 160 -0.28 -3.93 -10.15
CA SER A 160 -0.07 -4.97 -11.16
C SER A 160 -1.25 -5.11 -12.13
N VAL A 161 -2.48 -4.91 -11.63
CA VAL A 161 -3.70 -4.92 -12.46
C VAL A 161 -3.68 -3.78 -13.47
N ALA A 162 -3.36 -2.55 -13.04
CA ALA A 162 -3.26 -1.38 -13.93
C ALA A 162 -2.20 -1.60 -15.02
N THR A 163 -1.02 -2.10 -14.62
CA THR A 163 0.06 -2.48 -15.56
C THR A 163 -0.46 -3.48 -16.61
N SER A 164 -1.13 -4.55 -16.15
CA SER A 164 -1.64 -5.58 -17.06
C SER A 164 -2.71 -5.09 -18.04
N LEU A 165 -3.52 -4.11 -17.64
CA LEU A 165 -4.57 -3.53 -18.48
C LEU A 165 -3.97 -2.65 -19.58
N ILE A 166 -2.99 -1.83 -19.23
CA ILE A 166 -2.35 -0.92 -20.18
C ILE A 166 -1.48 -1.68 -21.18
N SER A 167 -0.74 -2.70 -20.73
CA SER A 167 0.16 -3.47 -21.59
C SER A 167 -0.54 -4.40 -22.58
N LYS A 168 -1.79 -4.80 -22.33
CA LYS A 168 -2.54 -5.66 -23.25
C LYS A 168 -3.14 -4.82 -24.38
N ASP A 169 -2.82 -5.16 -25.63
CA ASP A 169 -3.41 -4.53 -26.83
C ASP A 169 -4.78 -5.15 -27.18
N THR A 170 -5.63 -5.29 -26.16
CA THR A 170 -6.99 -5.81 -26.32
C THR A 170 -7.98 -4.70 -26.02
N HIS A 171 -8.97 -4.52 -26.89
CA HIS A 171 -10.13 -3.69 -26.61
C HIS A 171 -10.79 -4.17 -25.31
N THR A 172 -10.66 -3.37 -24.27
CA THR A 172 -11.31 -3.61 -22.98
C THR A 172 -12.71 -2.99 -23.07
N ASN A 173 -13.75 -3.82 -23.01
CA ASN A 173 -15.12 -3.32 -22.81
C ASN A 173 -15.35 -3.15 -21.30
N GLY A 174 -15.63 -1.93 -20.85
CA GLY A 174 -15.90 -1.64 -19.44
C GLY A 174 -15.81 -0.16 -19.10
N GLU A 175 -16.18 0.21 -17.87
CA GLU A 175 -16.25 1.60 -17.40
C GLU A 175 -14.90 2.36 -17.44
N LEU A 176 -13.78 1.63 -17.43
CA LEU A 176 -12.42 2.20 -17.45
C LEU A 176 -11.78 2.19 -18.84
N SER A 177 -12.50 1.74 -19.89
CA SER A 177 -11.93 1.53 -21.23
C SER A 177 -11.32 2.80 -21.82
N SER A 178 -12.05 3.92 -21.76
CA SER A 178 -11.59 5.22 -22.26
C SER A 178 -10.33 5.69 -21.54
N LEU A 179 -10.24 5.50 -20.22
CA LEU A 179 -9.07 5.89 -19.43
C LEU A 179 -7.84 5.03 -19.78
N ILE A 180 -8.04 3.73 -20.02
CA ILE A 180 -6.98 2.83 -20.45
C ILE A 180 -6.52 3.21 -21.87
N ASP A 181 -7.45 3.48 -22.78
CA ASP A 181 -7.15 3.88 -24.16
C ASP A 181 -6.41 5.22 -24.20
N ASP A 182 -6.78 6.18 -23.34
CA ASP A 182 -6.04 7.43 -23.17
C ASP A 182 -4.59 7.18 -22.73
N CYS A 183 -4.36 6.29 -21.74
CA CYS A 183 -3.00 5.91 -21.34
C CYS A 183 -2.21 5.34 -22.52
N ARG A 184 -2.80 4.39 -23.25
CA ARG A 184 -2.17 3.76 -24.43
C ARG A 184 -1.85 4.78 -25.52
N ASN A 185 -2.75 5.71 -25.78
CA ASN A 185 -2.56 6.76 -26.78
C ASN A 185 -1.44 7.73 -26.37
N LEU A 186 -1.35 8.10 -25.09
CA LEU A 186 -0.25 8.91 -24.58
C LEU A 186 1.09 8.19 -24.68
N MET A 187 1.15 6.90 -24.37
CA MET A 187 2.37 6.11 -24.52
C MET A 187 2.89 6.08 -25.96
N LYS A 188 1.99 6.04 -26.96
CA LYS A 188 2.37 6.08 -28.39
C LYS A 188 3.04 7.39 -28.80
N ASN A 189 2.85 8.47 -28.05
CA ASN A 189 3.47 9.77 -28.31
C ASN A 189 4.87 9.91 -27.69
N ILE A 190 5.34 8.91 -26.93
CA ILE A 190 6.66 8.88 -26.30
C ILE A 190 7.49 7.83 -27.05
N GLN A 191 8.72 8.19 -27.44
CA GLN A 191 9.53 7.31 -28.30
C GLN A 191 9.86 5.98 -27.62
N GLN A 192 10.15 6.01 -26.32
CA GLN A 192 10.49 4.84 -25.53
C GLN A 192 9.74 4.86 -24.20
N VAL A 193 8.90 3.85 -23.97
CA VAL A 193 8.18 3.67 -22.70
C VAL A 193 8.47 2.28 -22.16
N SER A 194 8.91 2.21 -20.90
CA SER A 194 9.05 0.97 -20.17
C SER A 194 8.16 1.02 -18.94
N ILE A 195 7.15 0.15 -18.87
CA ILE A 195 6.33 0.02 -17.66
C ILE A 195 6.93 -1.08 -16.81
N GLN A 196 7.36 -0.71 -15.62
CA GLN A 196 7.85 -1.64 -14.63
C GLN A 196 6.83 -1.70 -13.48
N PRO A 197 6.49 -2.91 -13.00
CA PRO A 197 5.83 -2.99 -11.71
C PRO A 197 6.76 -2.33 -10.69
N PHE A 198 6.21 -1.46 -9.84
CA PHE A 198 6.95 -0.84 -8.76
C PHE A 198 7.40 -1.95 -7.83
N VAL A 199 8.67 -2.34 -7.99
CA VAL A 199 9.33 -3.25 -7.08
C VAL A 199 9.86 -2.42 -5.93
N LEU A 200 8.95 -1.99 -5.06
CA LEU A 200 9.35 -2.11 -3.67
C LEU A 200 9.63 -3.60 -3.49
N ARG A 201 10.77 -3.94 -2.90
CA ARG A 201 10.89 -5.21 -2.16
C ARG A 201 9.90 -5.28 -0.98
N SER A 202 8.89 -4.41 -0.97
CA SER A 202 7.64 -4.60 -0.29
C SER A 202 6.67 -5.53 -1.01
N GLN A 203 6.90 -6.12 -2.17
CA GLN A 203 6.14 -7.35 -2.53
C GLN A 203 6.47 -8.52 -1.56
N LEU A 204 7.58 -8.44 -0.81
CA LEU A 204 7.83 -9.25 0.39
C LEU A 204 7.13 -8.70 1.66
N TYR A 205 6.81 -7.40 1.71
CA TYR A 205 6.06 -6.78 2.82
C TYR A 205 4.55 -6.64 2.57
N SER A 206 4.01 -6.73 1.36
CA SER A 206 2.59 -6.57 1.00
C SER A 206 1.88 -7.91 1.15
N SER A 207 2.62 -9.02 0.99
CA SER A 207 2.24 -10.30 1.58
C SER A 207 2.16 -10.25 3.12
N VAL A 208 2.66 -9.18 3.77
CA VAL A 208 2.69 -8.97 5.23
C VAL A 208 1.84 -7.76 5.69
N LYS A 209 1.44 -6.82 4.81
CA LYS A 209 0.79 -5.56 5.21
C LYS A 209 -0.64 -5.35 4.72
N ASP A 210 -1.14 -6.14 3.76
CA ASP A 210 -2.56 -6.05 3.35
C ASP A 210 -3.49 -7.04 4.05
N ARG A 211 -2.98 -7.66 5.11
CA ARG A 211 -3.71 -8.61 5.93
C ARG A 211 -3.47 -8.32 7.39
N THR A 212 -4.09 -7.24 7.86
CA THR A 212 -4.68 -7.06 9.20
C THR A 212 -4.74 -5.58 9.55
N GLN A 213 -5.94 -5.01 9.45
CA GLN A 213 -6.34 -3.84 10.23
C GLN A 213 -6.55 -4.21 11.71
N VAL A 214 -5.70 -5.09 12.29
CA VAL A 214 -5.72 -5.53 13.69
C VAL A 214 -4.32 -6.01 14.08
N GLY A 215 -3.38 -5.09 14.29
CA GLY A 215 -2.01 -5.42 14.70
C GLY A 215 -1.21 -4.25 15.27
N ARG A 216 -1.89 -3.16 15.62
CA ARG A 216 -1.27 -1.99 16.26
C ARG A 216 -1.40 -2.16 17.77
N GLU A 217 -0.37 -2.68 18.42
CA GLU A 217 0.06 -2.20 19.75
C GLU A 217 1.37 -2.87 20.24
N LEU A 218 1.70 -4.11 19.84
CA LEU A 218 2.93 -4.77 20.34
C LEU A 218 4.19 -4.55 19.48
N VAL A 219 4.07 -4.10 18.23
CA VAL A 219 5.22 -3.75 17.37
C VAL A 219 5.69 -2.31 17.61
N VAL A 220 4.90 -1.50 18.33
CA VAL A 220 5.07 -0.05 18.41
C VAL A 220 6.35 0.36 19.16
N GLU A 221 6.78 -0.34 20.20
CA GLU A 221 7.98 0.06 20.96
C GLU A 221 9.30 -0.35 20.28
N ALA A 222 9.37 -1.54 19.67
CA ALA A 222 10.58 -2.00 18.98
C ALA A 222 10.80 -1.27 17.64
N LEU A 223 9.70 -0.93 16.93
CA LEU A 223 9.77 -0.09 15.73
C LEU A 223 10.02 1.38 16.10
N ALA A 224 9.51 1.90 17.22
CA ALA A 224 9.72 3.29 17.64
C ALA A 224 11.18 3.65 17.92
N VAL A 225 11.98 2.73 18.48
CA VAL A 225 13.42 2.96 18.76
C VAL A 225 14.28 2.94 17.49
N GLN A 226 13.92 2.13 16.49
CA GLN A 226 14.61 2.14 15.18
C GLN A 226 14.08 3.22 14.23
N LEU A 227 12.82 3.65 14.40
CA LEU A 227 12.23 4.76 13.68
C LEU A 227 12.78 6.10 14.16
N THR A 228 13.06 6.31 15.46
CA THR A 228 13.57 7.60 15.96
C THR A 228 14.92 8.03 15.35
N GLN A 229 15.80 7.10 14.98
CA GLN A 229 17.08 7.40 14.32
C GLN A 229 16.96 7.71 12.82
N ARG A 230 15.93 7.19 12.13
CA ARG A 230 15.65 7.48 10.70
C ARG A 230 14.54 8.52 10.50
N GLU A 231 13.77 8.81 11.54
CA GLU A 231 12.77 9.86 11.58
C GLU A 231 13.42 11.25 11.54
N GLY A 232 14.65 11.45 12.00
CA GLY A 232 15.33 12.75 11.89
C GLY A 232 15.39 13.29 10.46
N GLU A 233 15.69 12.44 9.48
CA GLU A 233 15.81 12.79 8.07
C GLU A 233 14.44 12.82 7.35
N LEU A 234 13.56 11.86 7.67
CA LEU A 234 12.20 11.78 7.13
C LEU A 234 11.23 12.82 7.72
N ILE A 235 11.46 13.32 8.95
CA ILE A 235 10.69 14.41 9.57
C ILE A 235 10.97 15.71 8.83
N GLN A 236 12.18 15.92 8.31
CA GLN A 236 12.51 17.12 7.56
C GLN A 236 11.79 17.13 6.19
N GLU A 237 11.84 16.03 5.46
CA GLU A 237 11.10 15.86 4.18
C GLU A 237 9.57 15.89 4.38
N LYS A 238 9.06 15.21 5.41
CA LYS A 238 7.62 15.15 5.71
C LYS A 238 7.09 16.46 6.32
N ALA A 239 7.93 17.25 7.02
CA ALA A 239 7.57 18.58 7.50
C ALA A 239 7.51 19.59 6.35
N GLU A 240 8.41 19.53 5.37
CA GLU A 240 8.37 20.37 4.17
C GLU A 240 7.13 20.04 3.31
N VAL A 241 6.82 18.76 3.10
CA VAL A 241 5.59 18.32 2.40
C VAL A 241 4.32 18.73 3.16
N LYS A 242 4.34 18.70 4.50
CA LYS A 242 3.20 19.11 5.34
C LYS A 242 3.04 20.62 5.45
N LYS A 243 4.13 21.40 5.40
CA LYS A 243 4.10 22.86 5.25
C LYS A 243 3.50 23.27 3.91
N LEU A 244 3.91 22.61 2.81
CA LEU A 244 3.35 22.83 1.49
C LEU A 244 1.85 22.47 1.43
N ALA A 245 1.46 21.34 2.01
CA ALA A 245 0.06 20.92 2.08
C ALA A 245 -0.83 21.82 2.97
N ASN A 246 -0.25 22.51 3.96
CA ASN A 246 -0.97 23.47 4.81
C ASN A 246 -1.04 24.87 4.18
N PHE A 247 0.02 25.32 3.50
CA PHE A 247 0.04 26.59 2.76
C PHE A 247 -1.03 26.61 1.65
N LEU A 248 -1.20 25.49 0.94
CA LEU A 248 -2.22 25.33 -0.10
C LEU A 248 -3.67 25.28 0.43
N LYS A 249 -3.87 25.02 1.73
CA LYS A 249 -5.19 25.03 2.38
C LYS A 249 -5.61 26.41 2.91
N GLN A 250 -4.67 27.36 2.99
CA GLN A 250 -4.94 28.72 3.48
C GLN A 250 -5.16 29.72 2.34
N GLY A 251 -4.99 29.30 1.09
CA GLY A 251 -5.18 30.12 -0.12
C GLY A 251 -6.52 29.89 -0.84
N ILE A 252 -7.49 29.23 -0.20
CA ILE A 252 -8.88 29.06 -0.66
C ILE A 252 -9.80 29.55 0.45
#